data_AF-A0A3N5LQ29-F1
#
_entry.id   AF-A0A3N5LQ29-F1
#
_cell.length_a   1.000
_cell.length_b   1.000
_cell.length_c   1.000
_cell.angle_alpha   90.00
_cell.angle_beta   90.00
_cell.angle_gamma   90.00
#
_symmetry.space_group_name_H-M   'P 1'
#
loop_
_entity.id
_entity.type
_entity.pdbx_description
1 polymer ?
#
loop_
_entity_poly.entity_id
_entity_poly.type
_entity_poly.pdbx_seq_one_letter_code
_entity_poly.pdbx_strand_id
1 'polypeptide(L)'
;MPRFVFAAVLVLILAVDTAVAEKWFSLYNKALYDLEAGRWQPAIAKLQEAVKQNPKSGQSMRVEANRTVRYFPYFLLGKAHFHLRQYEEASKYFAQERQHLLPGKLTSEIAGYQQEIRTRSERKRLNDFNQLVAEAESARKAGSPGSAAEQLQKAQKLDGAEFERRGLGKALIDLREAERKQLAAQEKQKTEAEFQSLVNQAAEKEKQGSVGEAAALLERAETLASARPEVTELKARIKGREDRYLSLNQEAAVDEREGRLDEALAKLKEAAQLLPERAKADKMAEAIEDLARRAEIAGLLNAGTQAIGSRDYRQATEIYDRVLVLDKTNATAHEQKARARSLTLVTRASELAQERSFAEALDAFELALATYAKHGELVYDEMRPHLRNLAPRRGGLLDDWLAVMRTADPSRSDKERLGRQASGRRPTTRVSQPAPEETPVDALTALQVHPEEAVRILERLRATRKTGNAELESWTGVAYARLSLLSTDAARKERLRETAQQHFRLARQLNPGYRPNPRLVPPQIMRLFDSAGQAE
;
A
#
# COMPACT_ATOMS: atom_id res chain seq x y z
N MET A 1 -34.02 -18.41 -17.67
CA MET A 1 -35.47 -18.14 -17.77
C MET A 1 -36.11 -19.14 -18.74
N PRO A 2 -37.37 -19.53 -18.51
CA PRO A 2 -37.73 -20.93 -18.36
C PRO A 2 -38.36 -21.61 -19.58
N ARG A 3 -38.32 -22.94 -19.47
CA ARG A 3 -39.03 -24.00 -20.20
C ARG A 3 -40.56 -23.81 -20.17
N PHE A 4 -41.22 -24.03 -21.30
CA PHE A 4 -42.63 -24.48 -21.44
C PHE A 4 -42.69 -25.30 -22.75
N VAL A 5 -42.76 -26.64 -22.71
CA VAL A 5 -43.98 -27.46 -22.57
C VAL A 5 -45.00 -27.13 -23.66
N PHE A 6 -45.09 -27.98 -24.69
CA PHE A 6 -46.35 -28.62 -25.07
C PHE A 6 -46.06 -29.89 -25.88
N ALA A 7 -46.19 -31.02 -25.18
CA ALA A 7 -46.45 -32.31 -25.79
C ALA A 7 -47.90 -32.30 -26.29
N ALA A 8 -48.10 -32.58 -27.58
CA ALA A 8 -49.38 -32.98 -28.13
C ALA A 8 -49.13 -34.06 -29.19
N VAL A 9 -49.27 -35.29 -28.75
CA VAL A 9 -49.40 -36.50 -29.56
C VAL A 9 -50.64 -36.32 -30.43
N LEU A 10 -50.47 -36.25 -31.76
CA LEU A 10 -51.55 -36.52 -32.70
C LEU A 10 -51.05 -37.51 -33.74
N VAL A 11 -51.30 -38.78 -33.43
CA VAL A 11 -51.52 -39.93 -34.31
C VAL A 11 -51.56 -39.56 -35.81
N LEU A 12 -50.39 -39.55 -36.45
CA LEU A 12 -50.26 -39.47 -37.89
C LEU A 12 -50.50 -40.88 -38.44
N ILE A 13 -51.76 -41.14 -38.78
CA ILE A 13 -52.20 -42.36 -39.48
C ILE A 13 -51.40 -42.43 -40.79
N LEU A 14 -50.49 -43.39 -40.83
CA LEU A 14 -49.76 -43.84 -42.02
C LEU A 14 -50.74 -44.49 -43.00
N ALA A 15 -51.59 -43.68 -43.64
CA ALA A 15 -52.14 -44.02 -44.94
C ALA A 15 -51.00 -43.81 -45.95
N VAL A 16 -50.09 -44.78 -46.01
CA VAL A 16 -49.20 -44.94 -47.17
C VAL A 16 -50.12 -45.39 -48.29
N ASP A 17 -50.81 -44.43 -48.90
CA ASP A 17 -51.38 -44.65 -50.22
C ASP A 17 -50.22 -45.18 -51.05
N THR A 18 -50.34 -46.43 -51.49
CA THR A 18 -49.51 -46.98 -52.55
C THR A 18 -49.87 -46.18 -53.79
N ALA A 19 -49.37 -44.95 -53.88
CA ALA A 19 -49.44 -44.10 -55.03
C ALA A 19 -48.72 -44.91 -56.11
N VAL A 20 -49.51 -45.59 -56.93
CA VAL A 20 -49.02 -46.31 -58.10
C VAL A 20 -48.18 -45.29 -58.86
N ALA A 21 -46.86 -45.47 -58.80
CA ALA A 21 -45.93 -44.50 -59.33
C ALA A 21 -46.31 -44.26 -60.79
N GLU A 22 -46.81 -43.05 -61.05
CA GLU A 22 -47.34 -42.71 -62.35
C GLU A 22 -46.23 -42.90 -63.39
N LYS A 23 -46.53 -43.61 -64.48
CA LYS A 23 -45.52 -43.93 -65.50
C LYS A 23 -44.91 -42.64 -66.06
N TRP A 24 -43.59 -42.64 -66.29
CA TRP A 24 -42.82 -41.47 -66.75
C TRP A 24 -43.46 -40.69 -67.91
N PHE A 25 -44.09 -41.37 -68.87
CA PHE A 25 -44.72 -40.72 -70.02
C PHE A 25 -45.99 -39.95 -69.67
N SER A 26 -46.72 -40.39 -68.64
CA SER A 26 -47.92 -39.70 -68.17
C SER A 26 -47.53 -38.44 -67.38
N LEU A 27 -46.49 -38.54 -66.54
CA LEU A 27 -45.86 -37.39 -65.89
C LEU A 27 -45.35 -36.37 -66.92
N TYR A 28 -44.68 -36.85 -67.98
CA TYR A 28 -44.19 -36.02 -69.07
C TYR A 28 -45.34 -35.30 -69.81
N ASN A 29 -46.42 -36.00 -70.15
CA ASN A 29 -47.59 -35.38 -70.79
C ASN A 29 -48.27 -34.35 -69.88
N LYS A 30 -48.43 -34.66 -68.60
CA LYS A 30 -48.95 -33.70 -67.61
C LYS A 30 -48.05 -32.47 -67.50
N ALA A 31 -46.73 -32.66 -67.56
CA ALA A 31 -45.81 -31.54 -67.58
C ALA A 31 -45.96 -30.70 -68.85
N LEU A 32 -46.17 -31.29 -70.02
CA LEU A 32 -46.46 -30.54 -71.25
C LEU A 32 -47.70 -29.66 -71.10
N TYR A 33 -48.79 -30.19 -70.56
CA TYR A 33 -49.99 -29.39 -70.26
C TYR A 33 -49.70 -28.26 -69.28
N ASP A 34 -48.88 -28.50 -68.27
CA ASP A 34 -48.47 -27.46 -67.32
C ASP A 34 -47.60 -26.38 -67.97
N LEU A 35 -46.68 -26.74 -68.87
CA LEU A 35 -45.87 -25.79 -69.62
C LEU A 35 -46.73 -24.92 -70.54
N GLU A 36 -47.69 -25.53 -71.24
CA GLU A 36 -48.64 -24.82 -72.11
C GLU A 36 -49.52 -23.85 -71.30
N ALA A 37 -49.90 -24.25 -70.08
CA ALA A 37 -50.65 -23.41 -69.15
C ALA A 37 -49.78 -22.36 -68.41
N GLY A 38 -48.48 -22.26 -68.70
CA GLY A 38 -47.54 -21.36 -68.01
C GLY A 38 -47.29 -21.72 -66.54
N ARG A 39 -47.66 -22.94 -66.12
CA ARG A 39 -47.42 -23.49 -64.78
C ARG A 39 -46.03 -24.11 -64.71
N TRP A 40 -45.00 -23.26 -64.73
CA TRP A 40 -43.59 -23.69 -64.81
C TRP A 40 -43.15 -24.53 -63.61
N GLN A 41 -43.51 -24.16 -62.38
CA GLN A 41 -43.10 -24.89 -61.17
C GLN A 41 -43.71 -26.31 -61.10
N PRO A 42 -45.03 -26.50 -61.31
CA PRO A 42 -45.61 -27.85 -61.42
C PRO A 42 -45.02 -28.68 -62.57
N ALA A 43 -44.70 -28.05 -63.70
CA ALA A 43 -44.05 -28.73 -64.81
C ALA A 43 -42.65 -29.24 -64.45
N ILE A 44 -41.82 -28.43 -63.76
CA ILE A 44 -40.48 -28.83 -63.31
C ILE A 44 -40.56 -30.08 -62.42
N ALA A 45 -41.45 -30.08 -61.42
CA ALA A 45 -41.59 -31.23 -60.52
C ALA A 45 -41.94 -32.51 -61.27
N LYS A 46 -42.89 -32.44 -62.22
CA LYS A 46 -43.30 -33.59 -63.03
C LYS A 46 -42.21 -34.05 -64.00
N LEU A 47 -41.49 -33.13 -64.62
CA LEU A 47 -40.36 -33.44 -65.52
C LEU A 47 -39.19 -34.06 -64.77
N GLN A 48 -38.85 -33.55 -63.58
CA GLN A 48 -37.80 -34.13 -62.75
C GLN A 48 -38.15 -35.56 -62.35
N GLU A 49 -39.41 -35.82 -61.97
CA GLU A 49 -39.86 -37.18 -61.65
C GLU A 49 -39.87 -38.10 -62.88
N ALA A 50 -40.27 -37.59 -64.05
CA ALA A 50 -40.17 -38.33 -65.30
C ALA A 50 -38.72 -38.67 -65.66
N VAL A 51 -37.78 -37.73 -65.48
CA VAL A 51 -36.33 -37.94 -65.71
C VAL A 51 -35.76 -38.98 -64.76
N LYS A 52 -36.14 -38.98 -63.47
CA LYS A 52 -35.71 -40.01 -62.51
C LYS A 52 -36.10 -41.41 -62.98
N GLN A 53 -37.33 -41.56 -63.49
CA GLN A 53 -37.80 -42.85 -64.00
C GLN A 53 -37.18 -43.24 -65.35
N ASN A 54 -36.96 -42.26 -66.23
CA ASN A 54 -36.34 -42.48 -67.54
C ASN A 54 -35.43 -41.29 -67.93
N PRO A 55 -34.11 -41.40 -67.71
CA PRO A 55 -33.18 -40.31 -67.94
C PRO A 55 -32.75 -40.14 -69.40
N LYS A 56 -33.14 -41.06 -70.30
CA LYS A 56 -32.70 -41.06 -71.71
C LYS A 56 -33.60 -40.16 -72.55
N SER A 57 -33.05 -39.10 -73.14
CA SER A 57 -33.73 -38.26 -74.12
C SER A 57 -33.63 -38.85 -75.55
N GLY A 58 -34.65 -38.62 -76.39
CA GLY A 58 -34.64 -39.09 -77.77
C GLY A 58 -35.86 -38.71 -78.62
N GLN A 59 -35.68 -38.70 -79.94
CA GLN A 59 -36.74 -38.36 -80.91
C GLN A 59 -37.87 -39.40 -80.99
N SER A 60 -37.57 -40.64 -80.59
CA SER A 60 -38.50 -41.76 -80.64
C SER A 60 -38.28 -42.66 -79.43
N MET A 61 -38.97 -42.37 -78.34
CA MET A 61 -38.97 -43.18 -77.13
C MET A 61 -40.21 -44.06 -77.11
N ARG A 62 -40.04 -45.37 -76.97
CA ARG A 62 -41.14 -46.34 -76.92
C ARG A 62 -41.87 -46.22 -75.58
N VAL A 63 -43.19 -46.02 -75.62
CA VAL A 63 -44.04 -45.83 -74.45
C VAL A 63 -44.97 -47.02 -74.23
N GLU A 64 -45.56 -47.51 -75.32
CA GLU A 64 -46.41 -48.69 -75.39
C GLU A 64 -46.04 -49.52 -76.63
N ALA A 65 -46.59 -50.73 -76.77
CA ALA A 65 -46.20 -51.69 -77.80
C ALA A 65 -46.10 -51.07 -79.22
N ASN A 66 -47.02 -50.16 -79.57
CA ASN A 66 -47.10 -49.55 -80.90
C ASN A 66 -47.04 -48.00 -80.86
N ARG A 67 -46.62 -47.39 -79.75
CA ARG A 67 -46.60 -45.92 -79.60
C ARG A 67 -45.22 -45.42 -79.19
N THR A 68 -44.68 -44.50 -79.99
CA THR A 68 -43.46 -43.75 -79.67
C THR A 68 -43.82 -42.28 -79.42
N VAL A 69 -43.06 -41.63 -78.55
CA VAL A 69 -43.18 -40.19 -78.30
C VAL A 69 -41.83 -39.51 -78.45
N ARG A 70 -41.86 -38.23 -78.82
CA ARG A 70 -40.70 -37.34 -78.73
C ARG A 70 -40.50 -36.97 -77.27
N TYR A 71 -39.36 -37.33 -76.71
CA TYR A 71 -39.09 -37.15 -75.29
C TYR A 71 -37.79 -36.36 -75.12
N PHE A 72 -37.93 -35.06 -74.83
CA PHE A 72 -36.82 -34.13 -74.63
C PHE A 72 -36.95 -33.45 -73.26
N PRO A 73 -36.89 -34.21 -72.16
CA PRO A 73 -37.23 -33.70 -70.84
C PRO A 73 -36.25 -32.61 -70.34
N TYR A 74 -34.96 -32.67 -70.69
CA TYR A 74 -33.99 -31.66 -70.24
C TYR A 74 -34.16 -30.34 -71.01
N PHE A 75 -34.55 -30.38 -72.28
CA PHE A 75 -34.99 -29.18 -73.01
C PHE A 75 -36.15 -28.49 -72.28
N LEU A 76 -37.18 -29.26 -71.92
CA LEU A 76 -38.37 -28.71 -71.27
C LEU A 76 -38.08 -28.20 -69.85
N LEU A 77 -37.20 -28.89 -69.11
CA LEU A 77 -36.68 -28.40 -67.82
C LEU A 77 -35.92 -27.08 -68.02
N GLY A 78 -35.03 -27.01 -69.00
CA GLY A 78 -34.29 -25.79 -69.34
C GLY A 78 -35.23 -24.63 -69.65
N LYS A 79 -36.26 -24.87 -70.47
CA LYS A 79 -37.30 -23.89 -70.81
C LYS A 79 -38.09 -23.42 -69.58
N ALA A 80 -38.51 -24.34 -68.73
CA ALA A 80 -39.24 -24.00 -67.51
C ALA A 80 -38.41 -23.15 -66.54
N HIS A 81 -37.16 -23.57 -66.27
CA HIS A 81 -36.22 -22.81 -65.44
C HIS A 81 -35.92 -21.43 -66.03
N PHE A 82 -35.82 -21.32 -67.35
CA PHE A 82 -35.64 -20.05 -68.05
C PHE A 82 -36.80 -19.07 -67.77
N HIS A 83 -38.05 -19.52 -67.87
CA HIS A 83 -39.22 -18.68 -67.59
C HIS A 83 -39.33 -18.26 -66.11
N LEU A 84 -38.77 -19.05 -65.20
CA LEU A 84 -38.64 -18.72 -63.77
C LEU A 84 -37.42 -17.84 -63.45
N ARG A 85 -36.67 -17.38 -64.46
CA ARG A 85 -35.44 -16.58 -64.33
C ARG A 85 -34.30 -17.31 -63.58
N GLN A 86 -34.37 -18.64 -63.54
CA GLN A 86 -33.33 -19.52 -62.99
C GLN A 86 -32.35 -19.87 -64.11
N TYR A 87 -31.59 -18.87 -64.54
CA TYR A 87 -30.80 -18.96 -65.78
C TYR A 87 -29.62 -19.92 -65.69
N GLU A 88 -29.03 -20.10 -64.50
CA GLU A 88 -27.93 -21.06 -64.28
C GLU A 88 -28.42 -22.50 -64.44
N GLU A 89 -29.54 -22.83 -63.81
CA GLU A 89 -30.22 -24.13 -63.91
C GLU A 89 -30.67 -24.38 -65.34
N ALA A 90 -31.28 -23.39 -65.98
CA ALA A 90 -31.69 -23.49 -67.38
C ALA A 90 -30.51 -23.83 -68.31
N SER A 91 -29.39 -23.12 -68.14
CA SER A 91 -28.17 -23.36 -68.93
C SER A 91 -27.62 -24.77 -68.74
N LYS A 92 -27.61 -25.28 -67.49
CA LYS A 92 -27.19 -26.67 -67.18
C LYS A 92 -28.05 -27.69 -67.91
N TYR A 93 -29.38 -27.56 -67.86
CA TYR A 93 -30.28 -28.49 -68.54
C TYR A 93 -30.21 -28.42 -70.06
N PHE A 94 -30.05 -27.21 -70.62
CA PHE A 94 -29.79 -27.07 -72.06
C PHE A 94 -28.46 -27.69 -72.51
N ALA A 95 -27.40 -27.57 -71.69
CA ALA A 95 -26.13 -28.24 -71.95
C ALA A 95 -26.25 -29.76 -71.88
N GLN A 96 -27.04 -30.27 -70.92
CA GLN A 96 -27.32 -31.69 -70.79
C GLN A 96 -28.09 -32.24 -72.00
N GLU A 97 -29.15 -31.55 -72.45
CA GLU A 97 -29.93 -31.99 -73.61
C GLU A 97 -29.08 -32.08 -74.90
N ARG A 98 -28.12 -31.16 -75.07
CA ARG A 98 -27.20 -31.14 -76.22
C ARG A 98 -26.30 -32.36 -76.34
N GLN A 99 -26.20 -33.19 -75.32
CA GLN A 99 -25.44 -34.45 -75.37
C GLN A 99 -26.16 -35.53 -76.21
N HIS A 100 -27.42 -35.31 -76.59
CA HIS A 100 -28.24 -36.24 -77.37
C HIS A 100 -28.40 -35.80 -78.83
N LEU A 101 -28.88 -36.70 -79.70
CA LEU A 101 -29.13 -36.40 -81.11
C LEU A 101 -30.44 -35.60 -81.26
N LEU A 102 -30.31 -34.28 -81.31
CA LEU A 102 -31.46 -33.36 -81.38
C LEU A 102 -31.91 -33.08 -82.82
N PRO A 103 -33.22 -32.92 -83.07
CA PRO A 103 -33.71 -32.37 -84.33
C PRO A 103 -33.20 -30.95 -84.55
N GLY A 104 -32.93 -30.56 -85.81
CA GLY A 104 -32.38 -29.23 -86.13
C GLY A 104 -33.17 -28.05 -85.53
N LYS A 105 -34.52 -28.13 -85.52
CA LYS A 105 -35.39 -27.12 -84.89
C LYS A 105 -35.15 -26.99 -83.37
N LEU A 106 -34.90 -28.10 -82.69
CA LEU A 106 -34.67 -28.09 -81.24
C LEU A 106 -33.27 -27.52 -80.92
N THR A 107 -32.28 -27.86 -81.75
CA THR A 107 -30.92 -27.32 -81.65
C THR A 107 -30.92 -25.79 -81.81
N SER A 108 -31.68 -25.26 -82.77
CA SER A 108 -31.81 -23.81 -82.95
C SER A 108 -32.57 -23.13 -81.81
N GLU A 109 -33.62 -23.77 -81.28
CA GLU A 109 -34.38 -23.23 -80.14
C GLU A 109 -33.53 -23.18 -78.86
N ILE A 110 -32.76 -24.24 -78.56
CA ILE A 110 -31.79 -24.25 -77.46
C ILE A 110 -30.75 -23.16 -77.64
N ALA A 111 -30.21 -22.98 -78.84
CA ALA A 111 -29.25 -21.92 -79.12
C ALA A 111 -29.85 -20.52 -78.85
N GLY A 112 -31.13 -20.32 -79.22
CA GLY A 112 -31.88 -19.10 -78.91
C GLY A 112 -31.98 -18.82 -77.41
N TYR A 113 -32.43 -19.81 -76.61
CA TYR A 113 -32.50 -19.65 -75.16
C TYR A 113 -31.13 -19.42 -74.52
N GLN A 114 -30.09 -20.14 -74.95
CA GLN A 114 -28.74 -19.95 -74.44
C GLN A 114 -28.20 -18.56 -74.75
N GLN A 115 -28.47 -18.03 -75.95
CA GLN A 115 -28.09 -16.67 -76.30
C GLN A 115 -28.83 -15.65 -75.42
N GLU A 116 -30.13 -15.83 -75.21
CA GLU A 116 -30.92 -14.92 -74.36
C GLU A 116 -30.49 -14.99 -72.89
N ILE A 117 -30.19 -16.19 -72.37
CA ILE A 117 -29.61 -16.39 -71.04
C ILE A 117 -28.31 -15.60 -70.91
N ARG A 118 -27.39 -15.72 -71.87
CA ARG A 118 -26.12 -14.98 -71.87
C ARG A 118 -26.37 -13.48 -71.80
N THR A 119 -27.20 -12.93 -72.69
CA THR A 119 -27.51 -11.50 -72.72
C THR A 119 -28.15 -11.01 -71.41
N ARG A 120 -29.07 -11.77 -70.82
CA ARG A 120 -29.71 -11.41 -69.54
C ARG A 120 -28.73 -11.51 -68.37
N SER A 121 -27.90 -12.54 -68.33
CA SER A 121 -26.86 -12.71 -67.29
C SER A 121 -25.79 -11.62 -67.38
N GLU A 122 -25.37 -11.25 -68.59
CA GLU A 122 -24.42 -10.16 -68.84
C GLU A 122 -25.00 -8.83 -68.40
N ARG A 123 -26.28 -8.55 -68.72
CA ARG A 123 -26.97 -7.33 -68.28
C ARG A 123 -27.07 -7.26 -66.76
N LYS A 124 -27.43 -8.36 -66.08
CA LYS A 124 -27.48 -8.41 -64.62
C LYS A 124 -26.08 -8.18 -64.02
N ARG A 125 -25.07 -8.91 -64.48
CA ARG A 125 -23.67 -8.76 -64.04
C ARG A 125 -23.17 -7.33 -64.20
N LEU A 126 -23.48 -6.69 -65.33
CA LEU A 126 -23.13 -5.30 -65.59
C LEU A 126 -23.85 -4.31 -64.67
N ASN A 127 -25.14 -4.55 -64.37
CA ASN A 127 -25.88 -3.73 -63.41
C ASN A 127 -25.30 -3.86 -61.98
N ASP A 128 -25.05 -5.09 -61.53
CA ASP A 128 -24.46 -5.37 -60.21
C ASP A 128 -23.05 -4.73 -60.12
N PHE A 129 -22.26 -4.84 -61.19
CA PHE A 129 -20.96 -4.16 -61.31
C PHE A 129 -21.08 -2.64 -61.20
N ASN A 130 -22.02 -2.03 -61.95
CA ASN A 130 -22.26 -0.59 -61.92
C ASN A 130 -22.70 -0.10 -60.53
N GLN A 131 -23.52 -0.89 -59.84
CA GLN A 131 -23.94 -0.60 -58.49
C GLN A 131 -22.74 -0.57 -57.54
N LEU A 132 -21.86 -1.57 -57.59
CA LEU A 132 -20.64 -1.61 -56.76
C LEU A 132 -19.72 -0.41 -57.04
N VAL A 133 -19.58 0.00 -58.30
CA VAL A 133 -18.80 1.19 -58.66
C VAL A 133 -19.46 2.47 -58.12
N ALA A 134 -20.79 2.60 -58.22
CA ALA A 134 -21.51 3.74 -57.66
C ALA A 134 -21.41 3.81 -56.13
N GLU A 135 -21.49 2.67 -55.45
CA GLU A 135 -21.27 2.56 -54.00
C GLU A 135 -19.83 2.94 -53.62
N ALA A 136 -18.84 2.50 -54.39
CA ALA A 136 -17.45 2.90 -54.19
C ALA A 136 -17.24 4.42 -54.33
N GLU A 137 -17.84 5.03 -55.36
CA GLU A 137 -17.80 6.49 -55.54
C GLU A 137 -18.49 7.23 -54.40
N SER A 138 -19.64 6.74 -53.93
CA SER A 138 -20.35 7.31 -52.79
C SER A 138 -19.49 7.25 -51.52
N ALA A 139 -18.88 6.09 -51.22
CA ALA A 139 -17.97 5.93 -50.08
C ALA A 139 -16.72 6.82 -50.19
N ARG A 140 -16.17 6.98 -51.39
CA ARG A 140 -15.06 7.91 -51.65
C ARG A 140 -15.46 9.35 -51.36
N LYS A 141 -16.63 9.79 -51.85
CA LYS A 141 -17.17 11.15 -51.59
C LYS A 141 -17.45 11.39 -50.10
N ALA A 142 -17.82 10.34 -49.36
CA ALA A 142 -18.02 10.39 -47.92
C ALA A 142 -16.71 10.43 -47.10
N GLY A 143 -15.54 10.39 -47.75
CA GLY A 143 -14.24 10.37 -47.04
C GLY A 143 -13.90 9.02 -46.41
N SER A 144 -14.48 7.93 -46.90
CA SER A 144 -14.26 6.56 -46.42
C SER A 144 -13.50 5.72 -47.45
N PRO A 145 -12.19 5.95 -47.64
CA PRO A 145 -11.39 5.30 -48.69
C PRO A 145 -11.34 3.77 -48.53
N GLY A 146 -11.36 3.23 -47.31
CA GLY A 146 -11.39 1.78 -47.06
C GLY A 146 -12.68 1.12 -47.59
N SER A 147 -13.84 1.69 -47.27
CA SER A 147 -15.13 1.20 -47.81
C SER A 147 -15.19 1.33 -49.34
N ALA A 148 -14.64 2.41 -49.91
CA ALA A 148 -14.57 2.57 -51.36
C ALA A 148 -13.67 1.51 -52.02
N ALA A 149 -12.50 1.23 -51.44
CA ALA A 149 -11.59 0.20 -51.90
C ALA A 149 -12.21 -1.20 -51.83
N GLU A 150 -12.96 -1.50 -50.77
CA GLU A 150 -13.66 -2.77 -50.61
C GLU A 150 -14.69 -2.99 -51.73
N GLN A 151 -15.47 -1.96 -52.05
CA GLN A 151 -16.49 -2.04 -53.12
C GLN A 151 -15.86 -2.20 -54.50
N LEU A 152 -14.76 -1.48 -54.80
CA LEU A 152 -14.00 -1.71 -56.04
C LEU A 152 -13.38 -3.12 -56.11
N GLN A 153 -12.95 -3.67 -54.98
CA GLN A 153 -12.43 -5.05 -54.94
C GLN A 153 -13.54 -6.08 -55.21
N LYS A 154 -14.77 -5.83 -54.73
CA LYS A 154 -15.94 -6.66 -55.07
C LYS A 154 -16.26 -6.54 -56.57
N ALA A 155 -16.21 -5.34 -57.13
CA ALA A 155 -16.41 -5.12 -58.57
C ALA A 155 -15.36 -5.86 -59.43
N GLN A 156 -14.08 -5.82 -59.02
CA GLN A 156 -13.01 -6.57 -59.68
C GLN A 156 -13.24 -8.08 -59.65
N LYS A 157 -13.72 -8.63 -58.53
CA LYS A 157 -14.04 -10.06 -58.40
C LYS A 157 -15.26 -10.47 -59.22
N LEU A 158 -16.23 -9.57 -59.39
CA LEU A 158 -17.45 -9.82 -60.15
C LEU A 158 -17.21 -9.84 -61.67
N ASP A 159 -16.44 -8.88 -62.19
CA ASP A 159 -16.12 -8.78 -63.61
C ASP A 159 -14.75 -8.10 -63.82
N GLY A 160 -13.68 -8.90 -63.78
CA GLY A 160 -12.30 -8.39 -63.93
C GLY A 160 -12.03 -7.75 -65.28
N ALA A 161 -12.63 -8.26 -66.36
CA ALA A 161 -12.46 -7.71 -67.71
C ALA A 161 -13.11 -6.32 -67.82
N GLU A 162 -14.33 -6.16 -67.30
CA GLU A 162 -15.00 -4.86 -67.24
C GLU A 162 -14.25 -3.87 -66.33
N PHE A 163 -13.71 -4.36 -65.21
CA PHE A 163 -12.90 -3.58 -64.28
C PHE A 163 -11.64 -3.00 -64.94
N GLU A 164 -10.90 -3.83 -65.68
CA GLU A 164 -9.73 -3.41 -66.45
C GLU A 164 -10.10 -2.46 -67.59
N ARG A 165 -11.19 -2.77 -68.33
CA ARG A 165 -11.69 -1.94 -69.43
C ARG A 165 -12.00 -0.51 -68.98
N ARG A 166 -12.50 -0.34 -67.75
CA ARG A 166 -12.79 0.98 -67.16
C ARG A 166 -11.60 1.65 -66.48
N GLY A 167 -10.43 1.01 -66.43
CA GLY A 167 -9.24 1.58 -65.81
C GLY A 167 -9.34 1.77 -64.28
N LEU A 168 -10.20 1.00 -63.60
CA LEU A 168 -10.47 1.16 -62.16
C LEU A 168 -9.32 0.67 -61.27
N GLY A 169 -8.34 -0.04 -61.83
CA GLY A 169 -7.17 -0.53 -61.10
C GLY A 169 -6.37 0.59 -60.42
N LYS A 170 -6.15 1.71 -61.11
CA LYS A 170 -5.46 2.87 -60.53
C LYS A 170 -6.26 3.46 -59.35
N ALA A 171 -7.57 3.62 -59.52
CA ALA A 171 -8.44 4.14 -58.47
C ALA A 171 -8.42 3.27 -57.20
N LEU A 172 -8.40 1.94 -57.35
CA LEU A 172 -8.27 1.02 -56.22
C LEU A 172 -6.92 1.16 -55.48
N ILE A 173 -5.82 1.32 -56.22
CA ILE A 173 -4.50 1.56 -55.63
C ILE A 173 -4.48 2.88 -54.86
N ASP A 174 -4.96 3.96 -55.48
CA ASP A 174 -5.01 5.30 -54.86
C ASP A 174 -5.87 5.29 -53.58
N LEU A 175 -7.01 4.57 -53.59
CA LEU A 175 -7.88 4.43 -52.42
C LEU A 175 -7.20 3.64 -51.28
N ARG A 176 -6.47 2.57 -51.58
CA ARG A 176 -5.71 1.82 -50.56
C ARG A 176 -4.56 2.64 -49.99
N GLU A 177 -3.90 3.45 -50.81
CA GLU A 177 -2.88 4.38 -50.31
C GLU A 177 -3.50 5.45 -49.40
N ALA A 178 -4.66 6.00 -49.77
CA ALA A 178 -5.40 6.95 -48.95
C ALA A 178 -5.86 6.34 -47.61
N GLU A 179 -6.38 5.10 -47.62
CA GLU A 179 -6.73 4.35 -46.41
C GLU A 179 -5.52 4.16 -45.50
N ARG A 180 -4.37 3.74 -46.03
CA ARG A 180 -3.13 3.61 -45.24
C ARG A 180 -2.70 4.93 -44.62
N LYS A 181 -2.77 6.03 -45.37
CA LYS A 181 -2.46 7.38 -44.86
C LYS A 181 -3.42 7.80 -43.75
N GLN A 182 -4.71 7.51 -43.91
CA GLN A 182 -5.72 7.82 -42.89
C GLN A 182 -5.50 6.99 -41.61
N LEU A 183 -5.24 5.69 -41.73
CA LEU A 183 -4.93 4.82 -40.60
C LEU A 183 -3.65 5.27 -39.88
N ALA A 184 -2.58 5.57 -40.61
CA ALA A 184 -1.35 6.11 -40.03
C ALA A 184 -1.57 7.46 -39.33
N ALA A 185 -2.43 8.33 -39.89
CA ALA A 185 -2.79 9.60 -39.24
C ALA A 185 -3.62 9.38 -37.96
N GLN A 186 -4.55 8.42 -37.96
CA GLN A 186 -5.33 8.05 -36.78
C GLN A 186 -4.46 7.43 -35.69
N GLU A 187 -3.54 6.53 -36.05
CA GLU A 187 -2.56 5.96 -35.12
C GLU A 187 -1.69 7.06 -34.52
N LYS A 188 -1.16 7.97 -35.34
CA LYS A 188 -0.40 9.14 -34.87
C LYS A 188 -1.19 10.02 -33.91
N GLN A 189 -2.48 10.26 -34.20
CA GLN A 189 -3.36 11.02 -33.30
C GLN A 189 -3.59 10.29 -31.98
N LYS A 190 -3.76 8.97 -32.02
CA LYS A 190 -3.94 8.14 -30.83
C LYS A 190 -2.68 8.13 -29.96
N THR A 191 -1.49 7.94 -30.56
CA THR A 191 -0.22 7.97 -29.83
C THR A 191 0.05 9.34 -29.23
N GLU A 192 -0.28 10.42 -29.94
CA GLU A 192 -0.16 11.79 -29.40
C GLU A 192 -1.14 12.01 -28.24
N ALA A 193 -2.40 11.57 -28.35
CA ALA A 193 -3.37 11.69 -27.26
C ALA A 193 -2.95 10.91 -26.01
N GLU A 194 -2.41 9.70 -26.19
CA GLU A 194 -1.88 8.88 -25.10
C GLU A 194 -0.65 9.55 -24.45
N PHE A 195 0.28 10.07 -25.24
CA PHE A 195 1.42 10.85 -24.77
C PHE A 195 0.98 12.04 -23.92
N GLN A 196 0.06 12.87 -24.43
CA GLN A 196 -0.46 14.03 -23.70
C GLN A 196 -1.15 13.63 -22.39
N SER A 197 -1.90 12.53 -22.39
CA SER A 197 -2.51 11.99 -21.17
C SER A 197 -1.46 11.59 -20.13
N LEU A 198 -0.37 10.90 -20.54
CA LEU A 198 0.70 10.50 -19.64
C LEU A 198 1.43 11.70 -19.03
N VAL A 199 1.74 12.72 -19.85
CA VAL A 199 2.39 13.96 -19.39
C VAL A 199 1.51 14.70 -18.39
N ASN A 200 0.20 14.82 -18.67
CA ASN A 200 -0.75 15.45 -17.75
C ASN A 200 -0.88 14.70 -16.42
N GLN A 201 -0.95 13.36 -16.47
CA GLN A 201 -0.97 12.53 -15.26
C GLN A 201 0.33 12.67 -14.47
N ALA A 202 1.49 12.68 -15.14
CA ALA A 202 2.78 12.89 -14.49
C ALA A 202 2.86 14.25 -13.81
N ALA A 203 2.39 15.31 -14.46
CA ALA A 203 2.36 16.66 -13.89
C ALA A 203 1.43 16.74 -12.66
N GLU A 204 0.30 16.04 -12.68
CA GLU A 204 -0.61 15.98 -11.54
C GLU A 204 0.02 15.19 -10.37
N LYS A 205 0.68 14.07 -10.65
CA LYS A 205 1.42 13.29 -9.65
C LYS A 205 2.58 14.06 -9.05
N GLU A 206 3.31 14.85 -9.85
CA GLU A 206 4.34 15.76 -9.37
C GLU A 206 3.78 16.80 -8.39
N LYS A 207 2.63 17.41 -8.70
CA LYS A 207 1.96 18.38 -7.80
C LYS A 207 1.52 17.75 -6.49
N GLN A 208 1.10 16.49 -6.51
CA GLN A 208 0.71 15.72 -5.33
C GLN A 208 1.90 15.27 -4.47
N GLY A 209 3.14 15.51 -4.92
CA GLY A 209 4.35 15.06 -4.22
C GLY A 209 4.72 13.60 -4.48
N SER A 210 3.99 12.92 -5.38
CA SER A 210 4.24 11.55 -5.82
C SER A 210 5.26 11.49 -6.95
N VAL A 211 6.49 11.94 -6.67
CA VAL A 211 7.53 12.10 -7.70
C VAL A 211 7.97 10.78 -8.33
N GLY A 212 7.93 9.66 -7.59
CA GLY A 212 8.27 8.34 -8.12
C GLY A 212 7.27 7.88 -9.18
N GLU A 213 5.98 8.05 -8.93
CA GLU A 213 4.92 7.75 -9.91
C GLU A 213 5.00 8.70 -11.12
N ALA A 214 5.26 9.99 -10.87
CA ALA A 214 5.43 10.98 -11.94
C ALA A 214 6.60 10.62 -12.87
N ALA A 215 7.76 10.22 -12.31
CA ALA A 215 8.91 9.78 -13.09
C ALA A 215 8.60 8.52 -13.93
N ALA A 216 7.91 7.54 -13.35
CA ALA A 216 7.51 6.33 -14.07
C ALA A 216 6.55 6.61 -15.24
N LEU A 217 5.63 7.56 -15.08
CA LEU A 217 4.74 8.02 -16.16
C LEU A 217 5.53 8.74 -17.27
N LEU A 218 6.54 9.53 -16.92
CA LEU A 218 7.40 10.20 -17.90
C LEU A 218 8.26 9.24 -18.70
N GLU A 219 8.77 8.17 -18.08
CA GLU A 219 9.48 7.10 -18.81
C GLU A 219 8.55 6.46 -19.86
N ARG A 220 7.29 6.20 -19.52
CA ARG A 220 6.30 5.69 -20.48
C ARG A 220 5.96 6.71 -21.57
N ALA A 221 5.90 7.99 -21.25
CA ALA A 221 5.68 9.03 -22.26
C ALA A 221 6.87 9.09 -23.25
N GLU A 222 8.09 8.91 -22.76
CA GLU A 222 9.30 8.93 -23.58
C GLU A 222 9.41 7.75 -24.54
N THR A 223 8.86 6.58 -24.19
CA THR A 223 8.76 5.45 -25.14
C THR A 223 7.80 5.70 -26.29
N LEU A 224 6.79 6.56 -26.10
CA LEU A 224 5.87 6.97 -27.16
C LEU A 224 6.45 8.09 -28.04
N ALA A 225 7.12 9.07 -27.42
CA ALA A 225 7.73 10.19 -28.12
C ALA A 225 8.99 10.68 -27.37
N SER A 226 10.16 10.33 -27.91
CA SER A 226 11.44 10.70 -27.32
C SER A 226 11.77 12.19 -27.49
N ALA A 227 12.55 12.74 -26.55
CA ALA A 227 13.08 14.11 -26.59
C ALA A 227 12.02 15.23 -26.72
N ARG A 228 10.81 15.00 -26.21
CA ARG A 228 9.79 16.05 -26.11
C ARG A 228 10.17 17.06 -25.01
N PRO A 229 10.11 18.39 -25.27
CA PRO A 229 10.51 19.41 -24.31
C PRO A 229 9.67 19.34 -23.03
N GLU A 230 8.38 19.01 -23.12
CA GLU A 230 7.48 18.93 -21.98
C GLU A 230 7.90 17.83 -20.98
N VAL A 231 8.37 16.69 -21.50
CA VAL A 231 8.92 15.59 -20.68
C VAL A 231 10.24 16.00 -20.04
N THR A 232 11.11 16.65 -20.82
CA THR A 232 12.44 17.10 -20.36
C THR A 232 12.31 18.13 -19.24
N GLU A 233 11.42 19.10 -19.40
CA GLU A 233 11.13 20.11 -18.40
C GLU A 233 10.56 19.49 -17.13
N LEU A 234 9.58 18.57 -17.25
CA LEU A 234 8.99 17.93 -16.07
C LEU A 234 10.02 17.07 -15.32
N LYS A 235 10.87 16.32 -16.04
CA LYS A 235 11.99 15.58 -15.45
C LYS A 235 12.98 16.50 -14.73
N ALA A 236 13.31 17.65 -15.33
CA ALA A 236 14.20 18.63 -14.71
C ALA A 236 13.59 19.23 -13.42
N ARG A 237 12.28 19.50 -13.38
CA ARG A 237 11.58 19.95 -12.16
C ARG A 237 11.61 18.89 -11.06
N ILE A 238 11.29 17.63 -11.40
CA ILE A 238 11.35 16.51 -10.44
C ILE A 238 12.76 16.40 -9.85
N LYS A 239 13.78 16.39 -10.72
CA LYS A 239 15.18 16.33 -10.29
C LYS A 239 15.56 17.52 -9.40
N GLY A 240 15.14 18.74 -9.74
CA GLY A 240 15.40 19.92 -8.92
C GLY A 240 14.80 19.82 -7.51
N ARG A 241 13.62 19.22 -7.37
CA ARG A 241 13.01 18.94 -6.05
C ARG A 241 13.80 17.87 -5.27
N GLU A 242 14.27 16.82 -5.94
CA GLU A 242 15.13 15.80 -5.33
C GLU A 242 16.46 16.37 -4.85
N ASP A 243 17.11 17.18 -5.68
CA ASP A 243 18.37 17.84 -5.32
C ASP A 243 18.15 18.79 -4.12
N ARG A 244 17.05 19.56 -4.11
CA ARG A 244 16.70 20.45 -2.99
C ARG A 244 16.41 19.68 -1.69
N TYR A 245 15.69 18.55 -1.78
CA TYR A 245 15.45 17.65 -0.64
C TYR A 245 16.77 17.16 -0.03
N LEU A 246 17.69 16.71 -0.88
CA LEU A 246 19.01 16.24 -0.43
C LEU A 246 19.83 17.37 0.21
N SER A 247 19.82 18.58 -0.37
CA SER A 247 20.48 19.75 0.21
C SER A 247 19.94 20.09 1.60
N LEU A 248 18.61 20.16 1.74
CA LEU A 248 17.96 20.47 3.02
C LEU A 248 18.29 19.44 4.11
N ASN A 249 18.37 18.16 3.74
CA ASN A 249 18.78 17.11 4.69
C ASN A 249 20.23 17.27 5.14
N GLN A 250 21.13 17.61 4.23
CA GLN A 250 22.53 17.87 4.56
C GLN A 250 22.67 19.11 5.44
N GLU A 251 21.98 20.19 5.11
CA GLU A 251 21.97 21.43 5.88
C GLU A 251 21.36 21.22 7.28
N ALA A 252 20.29 20.44 7.39
CA ALA A 252 19.71 20.10 8.69
C ALA A 252 20.68 19.30 9.57
N ALA A 253 21.42 18.36 8.98
CA ALA A 253 22.43 17.60 9.71
C ALA A 253 23.61 18.47 10.18
N VAL A 254 23.96 19.53 9.43
CA VAL A 254 24.96 20.51 9.85
C VAL A 254 24.44 21.34 11.03
N ASP A 255 23.22 21.88 10.93
CA ASP A 255 22.60 22.64 12.01
C ASP A 255 22.44 21.83 13.30
N GLU A 256 22.06 20.56 13.18
CA GLU A 256 21.95 19.64 14.32
C GLU A 256 23.30 19.46 15.04
N ARG A 257 24.39 19.26 14.29
CA ARG A 257 25.75 19.15 14.86
C ARG A 257 26.22 20.43 15.55
N GLU A 258 25.77 21.57 15.04
CA GLU A 258 26.10 22.89 15.59
C GLU A 258 25.15 23.31 16.72
N GLY A 259 24.21 22.45 17.12
CA GLY A 259 23.26 22.72 18.20
C GLY A 259 22.13 23.68 17.83
N ARG A 260 22.00 24.03 16.54
CA ARG A 260 20.93 24.86 15.97
C ARG A 260 19.70 24.01 15.67
N LEU A 261 19.06 23.50 16.73
CA LEU A 261 18.02 22.48 16.61
C LEU A 261 16.74 23.01 15.95
N ASP A 262 16.39 24.28 16.14
CA ASP A 262 15.21 24.89 15.53
C ASP A 262 15.38 25.06 14.00
N GLU A 263 16.55 25.48 13.55
CA GLU A 263 16.90 25.61 12.13
C GLU A 263 16.95 24.24 11.44
N ALA A 264 17.55 23.23 12.10
CA ALA A 264 17.55 21.86 11.62
C ALA A 264 16.11 21.31 11.47
N LEU A 265 15.25 21.58 12.46
CA LEU A 265 13.85 21.16 12.43
C LEU A 265 13.06 21.83 11.30
N ALA A 266 13.27 23.13 11.07
CA ALA A 266 12.64 23.86 9.98
C ALA A 266 13.02 23.27 8.61
N LYS A 267 14.31 22.97 8.41
CA LYS A 267 14.82 22.37 7.16
C LYS A 267 14.29 20.96 6.91
N LEU A 268 14.23 20.11 7.94
CA LEU A 268 13.63 18.77 7.80
C LEU A 268 12.13 18.85 7.46
N LYS A 269 11.40 19.81 8.03
CA LYS A 269 9.99 20.03 7.69
C LYS A 269 9.81 20.51 6.25
N GLU A 270 10.64 21.44 5.78
CA GLU A 270 10.66 21.89 4.38
C GLU A 270 10.96 20.71 3.43
N ALA A 271 11.97 19.90 3.75
CA ALA A 271 12.31 18.71 2.98
C ALA A 271 11.15 17.70 2.93
N ALA A 272 10.49 17.44 4.07
CA ALA A 272 9.34 16.56 4.14
C ALA A 272 8.13 17.04 3.32
N GLN A 273 7.95 18.36 3.19
CA GLN A 273 6.92 18.96 2.34
C GLN A 273 7.24 18.87 0.85
N LEU A 274 8.52 18.98 0.48
CA LEU A 274 8.94 18.89 -0.92
C LEU A 274 8.72 17.49 -1.50
N LEU A 275 9.06 16.44 -0.73
CA LEU A 275 8.99 15.04 -1.17
C LEU A 275 8.35 14.12 -0.12
N PRO A 276 7.02 14.14 0.04
CA PRO A 276 6.33 13.42 1.11
C PRO A 276 6.48 11.90 1.01
N GLU A 277 6.54 11.31 -0.18
CA GLU A 277 6.75 9.86 -0.34
C GLU A 277 8.15 9.43 0.14
N ARG A 278 9.18 10.19 -0.23
CA ARG A 278 10.55 9.92 0.19
C ARG A 278 10.73 10.16 1.69
N ALA A 279 10.14 11.22 2.22
CA ALA A 279 10.14 11.51 3.65
C ALA A 279 9.50 10.37 4.47
N LYS A 280 8.44 9.74 3.97
CA LYS A 280 7.86 8.54 4.59
C LYS A 280 8.82 7.35 4.55
N ALA A 281 9.47 7.11 3.40
CA ALA A 281 10.44 6.03 3.25
C ALA A 281 11.65 6.19 4.18
N ASP A 282 12.13 7.44 4.34
CA ASP A 282 13.26 7.79 5.19
C ASP A 282 12.87 7.92 6.69
N LYS A 283 11.62 7.59 7.05
CA LYS A 283 11.07 7.75 8.42
C LYS A 283 11.27 9.15 9.01
N MET A 284 11.18 10.16 8.16
CA MET A 284 11.50 11.54 8.50
C MET A 284 10.57 12.11 9.59
N ALA A 285 9.34 11.61 9.70
CA ALA A 285 8.42 11.98 10.77
C ALA A 285 8.98 11.65 12.17
N GLU A 286 9.63 10.48 12.33
CA GLU A 286 10.25 10.07 13.58
C GLU A 286 11.46 10.97 13.90
N ALA A 287 12.28 11.28 12.89
CA ALA A 287 13.42 12.18 13.04
C ALA A 287 13.00 13.62 13.41
N ILE A 288 11.93 14.13 12.79
CA ILE A 288 11.35 15.45 13.10
C ILE A 288 10.81 15.48 14.54
N GLU A 289 10.11 14.43 14.99
CA GLU A 289 9.59 14.35 16.35
C GLU A 289 10.72 14.30 17.39
N ASP A 290 11.73 13.46 17.15
CA ASP A 290 12.88 13.33 18.04
C ASP A 290 13.68 14.64 18.13
N LEU A 291 13.93 15.29 16.99
CA LEU A 291 14.62 16.58 16.96
C LEU A 291 13.81 17.69 17.64
N ALA A 292 12.49 17.73 17.44
CA ALA A 292 11.60 18.67 18.11
C ALA A 292 11.62 18.47 19.64
N ARG A 293 11.63 17.22 20.11
CA ARG A 293 11.76 16.91 21.54
C ARG A 293 13.10 17.40 22.10
N ARG A 294 14.20 17.19 21.37
CA ARG A 294 15.53 17.67 21.76
C ARG A 294 15.61 19.19 21.80
N ALA A 295 15.00 19.88 20.83
CA ALA A 295 14.89 21.34 20.80
C ALA A 295 14.10 21.88 22.02
N GLU A 296 12.97 21.25 22.34
CA GLU A 296 12.17 21.63 23.52
C GLU A 296 12.95 21.44 24.82
N ILE A 297 13.64 20.31 24.97
CA ILE A 297 14.51 20.05 26.14
C ILE A 297 15.58 21.13 26.26
N ALA A 298 16.27 21.48 25.17
CA ALA A 298 17.30 22.52 25.17
C ALA A 298 16.73 23.89 25.56
N GLY A 299 15.57 24.27 25.02
CA GLY A 299 14.86 25.50 25.38
C GLY A 299 14.48 25.55 26.86
N LEU A 300 13.92 24.47 27.40
CA LEU A 300 13.58 24.36 28.82
C LEU A 300 14.81 24.40 29.72
N LEU A 301 15.92 23.75 29.35
CA LEU A 301 17.17 23.82 30.13
C LEU A 301 17.71 25.25 30.21
N ASN A 302 17.67 25.99 29.10
CA ASN A 302 18.04 27.40 29.07
C ASN A 302 17.12 28.27 29.92
N ALA A 303 15.80 28.08 29.82
CA ALA A 303 14.81 28.80 30.63
C ALA A 303 14.97 28.53 32.13
N GLY A 304 15.22 27.28 32.52
CA GLY A 304 15.49 26.91 33.92
C GLY A 304 16.77 27.56 34.45
N THR A 305 17.80 27.66 33.61
CA THR A 305 19.06 28.33 33.96
C THR A 305 18.85 29.84 34.14
N GLN A 306 18.04 30.47 33.29
CA GLN A 306 17.65 31.88 33.44
C GLN A 306 16.84 32.11 34.72
N ALA A 307 15.88 31.23 35.04
CA ALA A 307 15.09 31.32 36.27
C ALA A 307 15.97 31.23 37.54
N ILE A 308 16.98 30.34 37.55
CA ILE A 308 17.99 30.32 38.62
C ILE A 308 18.73 31.67 38.70
N GLY A 309 19.14 32.24 37.56
CA GLY A 309 19.83 33.53 37.49
C GLY A 309 18.98 34.70 38.03
N SER A 310 17.66 34.65 37.81
CA SER A 310 16.67 35.59 38.33
C SER A 310 16.24 35.31 39.78
N ARG A 311 16.82 34.30 40.44
CA ARG A 311 16.47 33.82 41.78
C ARG A 311 15.04 33.27 41.93
N ASP A 312 14.37 32.92 40.83
CA ASP A 312 13.07 32.23 40.86
C ASP A 312 13.29 30.70 40.86
N TYR A 313 13.72 30.18 42.01
CA TYR A 313 14.09 28.78 42.16
C TYR A 313 12.90 27.81 42.09
N ARG A 314 11.70 28.31 42.43
CA ARG A 314 10.47 27.53 42.30
C ARG A 314 10.14 27.32 40.83
N GLN A 315 10.12 28.38 40.04
CA GLN A 315 9.91 28.28 38.60
C GLN A 315 10.98 27.41 37.94
N ALA A 316 12.25 27.54 38.33
CA ALA A 316 13.33 26.69 37.82
C ALA A 316 13.06 25.20 38.08
N THR A 317 12.59 24.84 39.28
CA THR A 317 12.25 23.45 39.63
C THR A 317 11.13 22.91 38.74
N GLU A 318 10.07 23.69 38.53
CA GLU A 318 8.93 23.33 37.68
C GLU A 318 9.36 23.15 36.21
N ILE A 319 10.26 24.00 35.71
CA ILE A 319 10.83 23.89 34.36
C ILE A 319 11.63 22.59 34.20
N TYR A 320 12.53 22.27 35.15
CA TYR A 320 13.30 21.02 35.07
C TYR A 320 12.42 19.78 35.26
N ASP A 321 11.32 19.86 36.02
CA ASP A 321 10.32 18.80 36.08
C ASP A 321 9.71 18.53 34.70
N ARG A 322 9.42 19.56 33.91
CA ARG A 322 8.96 19.39 32.52
C ARG A 322 10.02 18.73 31.63
N VAL A 323 11.30 19.07 31.79
CA VAL A 323 12.40 18.38 31.08
C VAL A 323 12.40 16.89 31.42
N LEU A 324 12.22 16.53 32.69
CA LEU A 324 12.21 15.13 33.14
C LEU A 324 10.95 14.35 32.71
N VAL A 325 9.86 15.04 32.37
CA VAL A 325 8.71 14.40 31.70
C VAL A 325 9.06 14.01 30.26
N LEU A 326 9.80 14.87 29.54
CA LEU A 326 10.23 14.63 28.15
C LEU A 326 11.39 13.62 28.07
N ASP A 327 12.34 13.70 28.99
CA ASP A 327 13.50 12.81 29.13
C ASP A 327 13.79 12.54 30.61
N LYS A 328 13.26 11.42 31.11
CA LYS A 328 13.43 10.97 32.51
C LYS A 328 14.88 10.74 32.90
N THR A 329 15.75 10.50 31.92
CA THR A 329 17.16 10.18 32.11
C THR A 329 18.08 11.39 31.97
N ASN A 330 17.52 12.59 31.77
CA ASN A 330 18.31 13.80 31.58
C ASN A 330 19.11 14.18 32.84
N ALA A 331 20.39 13.81 32.86
CA ALA A 331 21.27 14.02 34.01
C ALA A 331 21.40 15.51 34.37
N THR A 332 21.50 16.39 33.36
CA THR A 332 21.59 17.84 33.56
C THR A 332 20.35 18.38 34.25
N ALA A 333 19.15 17.97 33.84
CA ALA A 333 17.90 18.40 34.48
C ALA A 333 17.80 17.91 35.92
N HIS A 334 18.15 16.65 36.21
CA HIS A 334 18.21 16.14 37.59
C HIS A 334 19.15 16.96 38.46
N GLU A 335 20.36 17.24 37.97
CA GLU A 335 21.36 18.02 38.70
C GLU A 335 20.88 19.46 38.95
N GLN A 336 20.42 20.16 37.91
CA GLN A 336 19.99 21.55 38.04
C GLN A 336 18.70 21.69 38.85
N LYS A 337 17.81 20.69 38.82
CA LYS A 337 16.64 20.63 39.70
C LYS A 337 17.04 20.49 41.17
N ALA A 338 17.97 19.59 41.48
CA ALA A 338 18.51 19.44 42.84
C ALA A 338 19.16 20.75 43.32
N ARG A 339 19.92 21.39 42.43
CA ARG A 339 20.51 22.72 42.66
C ARG A 339 19.44 23.77 42.98
N ALA A 340 18.41 23.91 42.15
CA ALA A 340 17.32 24.87 42.36
C ALA A 340 16.60 24.63 43.69
N ARG A 341 16.28 23.38 44.03
CA ARG A 341 15.65 23.01 45.31
C ARG A 341 16.52 23.39 46.51
N SER A 342 17.82 23.12 46.43
CA SER A 342 18.78 23.51 47.47
C SER A 342 18.81 25.05 47.65
N LEU A 343 18.78 25.83 46.57
CA LEU A 343 18.73 27.31 46.65
C LEU A 343 17.43 27.82 47.30
N THR A 344 16.28 27.20 47.00
CA THR A 344 15.01 27.51 47.68
C THR A 344 15.13 27.28 49.18
N LEU A 345 15.72 26.15 49.58
CA LEU A 345 15.91 25.81 51.00
C LEU A 345 16.87 26.76 51.71
N VAL A 346 18.00 27.11 51.08
CA VAL A 346 18.94 28.10 51.61
C VAL A 346 18.28 29.46 51.80
N THR A 347 17.51 29.92 50.81
CA THR A 347 16.78 31.19 50.89
C THR A 347 15.79 31.16 52.05
N ARG A 348 15.00 30.09 52.17
CA ARG A 348 14.04 29.92 53.26
C ARG A 348 14.70 29.81 54.62
N ALA A 349 15.85 29.12 54.71
CA ALA A 349 16.62 28.99 55.93
C ALA A 349 17.16 30.35 56.41
N SER A 350 17.66 31.16 55.48
CA SER A 350 18.12 32.54 55.75
C SER A 350 16.96 33.42 56.27
N GLU A 351 15.77 33.35 55.65
CA GLU A 351 14.55 34.03 56.13
C GLU A 351 14.18 33.58 57.56
N LEU A 352 14.11 32.28 57.82
CA LEU A 352 13.79 31.72 59.14
C LEU A 352 14.82 32.14 60.20
N ALA A 353 16.10 32.19 59.84
CA ALA A 353 17.17 32.64 60.73
C ALA A 353 17.05 34.15 61.04
N GLN A 354 16.58 34.97 60.09
CA GLN A 354 16.26 36.39 60.32
C GLN A 354 15.06 36.54 61.27
N GLU A 355 14.06 35.68 61.13
CA GLU A 355 12.89 35.59 62.03
C GLU A 355 13.22 35.01 63.42
N ARG A 356 14.47 34.55 63.64
CA ARG A 356 14.96 33.90 64.86
C ARG A 356 14.40 32.50 65.13
N SER A 357 13.84 31.86 64.10
CA SER A 357 13.39 30.46 64.06
C SER A 357 14.56 29.54 63.72
N PHE A 358 15.54 29.50 64.63
CA PHE A 358 16.86 28.91 64.33
C PHE A 358 16.87 27.38 64.21
N ALA A 359 15.94 26.68 64.86
CA ALA A 359 15.86 25.22 64.73
C ALA A 359 15.35 24.84 63.33
N GLU A 360 14.28 25.49 62.88
CA GLU A 360 13.72 25.31 61.56
C GLU A 360 14.68 25.77 60.45
N ALA A 361 15.42 26.85 60.70
CA ALA A 361 16.49 27.30 59.80
C ALA A 361 17.61 26.25 59.68
N LEU A 362 18.01 25.62 60.79
CA LEU A 362 19.03 24.57 60.79
C LEU A 362 18.58 23.35 59.98
N ASP A 363 17.36 22.87 60.22
CA ASP A 363 16.78 21.74 59.46
C ASP A 363 16.75 22.04 57.95
N ALA A 364 16.40 23.27 57.58
CA ALA A 364 16.37 23.71 56.19
C ALA A 364 17.79 23.77 55.56
N PHE A 365 18.81 24.22 56.31
CA PHE A 365 20.21 24.20 55.85
C PHE A 365 20.75 22.77 55.69
N GLU A 366 20.43 21.85 56.61
CA GLU A 366 20.81 20.43 56.50
C GLU A 366 20.16 19.78 55.27
N LEU A 367 18.86 20.01 55.08
CA LEU A 367 18.13 19.49 53.93
C LEU A 367 18.68 20.07 52.61
N ALA A 368 19.11 21.33 52.61
CA ALA A 368 19.73 21.95 51.44
C ALA A 368 21.05 21.27 51.05
N LEU A 369 21.90 20.91 52.01
CA LEU A 369 23.15 20.17 51.79
C LEU A 369 22.89 18.75 51.32
N ALA A 370 21.93 18.06 51.94
CA ALA A 370 21.53 16.70 51.55
C ALA A 370 20.97 16.67 50.12
N THR A 371 20.24 17.73 49.72
CA THR A 371 19.67 17.84 48.37
C THR A 371 20.75 18.12 47.31
N TYR A 372 21.71 19.00 47.60
CA TYR A 372 22.78 19.34 46.66
C TYR A 372 24.09 19.69 47.37
N ALA A 373 24.93 18.68 47.57
CA ALA A 373 26.18 18.79 48.34
C ALA A 373 27.16 19.85 47.81
N LYS A 374 27.11 20.21 46.51
CA LYS A 374 27.99 21.24 45.92
C LYS A 374 27.69 22.67 46.41
N HIS A 375 26.59 22.91 47.13
CA HIS A 375 26.29 24.21 47.76
C HIS A 375 26.89 24.39 49.16
N GLY A 376 27.82 23.53 49.58
CA GLY A 376 28.47 23.63 50.89
C GLY A 376 28.99 25.04 51.24
N GLU A 377 29.71 25.66 50.31
CA GLU A 377 30.23 27.02 50.48
C GLU A 377 29.11 28.07 50.67
N LEU A 378 28.06 28.01 49.84
CA LEU A 378 26.94 28.93 49.92
C LEU A 378 26.18 28.79 51.24
N VAL A 379 25.92 27.54 51.67
CA VAL A 379 25.28 27.25 52.95
C VAL A 379 26.10 27.80 54.10
N TYR A 380 27.43 27.59 54.08
CA TYR A 380 28.33 28.16 55.09
C TYR A 380 28.22 29.69 55.14
N ASP A 381 28.28 30.34 53.98
CA ASP A 381 28.26 31.80 53.87
C ASP A 381 26.93 32.41 54.33
N GLU A 382 25.80 31.76 54.05
CA GLU A 382 24.47 32.17 54.53
C GLU A 382 24.26 31.90 56.02
N MET A 383 24.82 30.83 56.58
CA MET A 383 24.70 30.52 58.01
C MET A 383 25.54 31.46 58.90
N ARG A 384 26.69 31.92 58.40
CA ARG A 384 27.71 32.64 59.18
C ARG A 384 27.22 33.96 59.81
N PRO A 385 26.48 34.85 59.13
CA PRO A 385 25.98 36.10 59.71
C PRO A 385 25.10 35.90 60.96
N HIS A 386 24.42 34.75 61.05
CA HIS A 386 23.47 34.47 62.12
C HIS A 386 24.12 33.95 63.41
N LEU A 387 25.40 33.57 63.39
CA LEU A 387 26.13 33.05 64.57
C LEU A 387 26.10 34.01 65.78
N ARG A 388 26.15 35.32 65.54
CA ARG A 388 26.10 36.33 66.61
C ARG A 388 24.76 36.33 67.35
N ASN A 389 23.67 36.04 66.63
CA ASN A 389 22.32 36.00 67.20
C ASN A 389 22.06 34.69 67.95
N LEU A 390 22.79 33.63 67.63
CA LEU A 390 22.75 32.33 68.31
C LEU A 390 23.56 32.30 69.62
N ALA A 391 24.66 33.05 69.72
CA ALA A 391 25.58 33.03 70.85
C ALA A 391 24.98 33.23 72.27
N PRO A 392 23.93 34.07 72.48
CA PRO A 392 23.31 34.22 73.80
C PRO A 392 22.53 32.97 74.25
N ARG A 393 22.10 32.11 73.30
CA ARG A 393 21.35 30.88 73.56
C ARG A 393 22.33 29.72 73.73
N ARG A 394 23.06 29.68 74.85
CA ARG A 394 23.95 28.56 75.19
C ARG A 394 23.13 27.26 75.32
N GLY A 395 23.20 26.40 74.31
CA GLY A 395 22.51 25.12 74.24
C GLY A 395 22.92 24.33 72.99
N GLY A 396 22.46 23.07 72.88
CA GLY A 396 22.87 22.14 71.81
C GLY A 396 22.71 22.69 70.38
N LEU A 397 21.74 23.59 70.16
CA LEU A 397 21.48 24.19 68.86
C LEU A 397 22.69 24.96 68.28
N LEU A 398 23.49 25.63 69.12
CA LEU A 398 24.70 26.30 68.65
C LEU A 398 25.75 25.27 68.19
N ASP A 399 25.87 24.16 68.92
CA ASP A 399 26.81 23.09 68.58
C ASP A 399 26.38 22.39 67.28
N ASP A 400 25.08 22.15 67.10
CA ASP A 400 24.51 21.57 65.88
C ASP A 400 24.68 22.52 64.68
N TRP A 401 24.44 23.83 64.87
CA TRP A 401 24.69 24.85 63.84
C TRP A 401 26.15 24.86 63.37
N LEU A 402 27.09 24.80 64.32
CA LEU A 402 28.52 24.72 64.02
C LEU A 402 28.90 23.39 63.35
N ALA A 403 28.21 22.29 63.68
CA ALA A 403 28.42 20.99 63.03
C ALA A 403 27.99 20.99 61.56
N VAL A 404 26.84 21.61 61.25
CA VAL A 404 26.36 21.77 59.87
C VAL A 404 27.29 22.68 59.08
N MET A 405 27.72 23.82 59.64
CA MET A 405 28.71 24.68 58.99
C MET A 405 30.03 23.94 58.70
N ARG A 406 30.51 23.09 59.63
CA ARG A 406 31.71 22.29 59.39
C ARG A 406 31.52 21.25 58.28
N THR A 407 30.33 20.66 58.18
CA THR A 407 29.99 19.75 57.08
C THR A 407 29.88 20.49 55.75
N ALA A 408 29.35 21.72 55.76
CA ALA A 408 29.14 22.55 54.59
C ALA A 408 30.47 23.02 53.96
N ASP A 409 31.38 23.58 54.75
CA ASP A 409 32.73 23.92 54.30
C ASP A 409 33.76 23.57 55.40
N PRO A 410 34.29 22.33 55.40
CA PRO A 410 35.28 21.90 56.38
C PRO A 410 36.51 22.81 56.39
N SER A 411 36.92 23.27 55.21
CA SER A 411 38.15 24.03 55.03
C SER A 411 38.08 25.44 55.63
N ARG A 412 36.93 26.13 55.46
CA ARG A 412 36.69 27.45 56.09
C ARG A 412 36.43 27.30 57.58
N SER A 413 35.63 26.32 57.99
CA SER A 413 35.33 26.08 59.40
C SER A 413 36.60 25.89 60.23
N ASP A 414 37.58 25.16 59.73
CA ASP A 414 38.86 24.92 60.41
C ASP A 414 39.72 26.19 60.48
N LYS A 415 39.75 26.98 59.41
CA LYS A 415 40.48 28.26 59.35
C LYS A 415 39.92 29.28 60.33
N GLU A 416 38.60 29.37 60.44
CA GLU A 416 37.92 30.31 61.35
C GLU A 416 37.93 29.85 62.82
N ARG A 417 38.47 28.66 63.11
CA ARG A 417 38.56 28.07 64.46
C ARG A 417 37.21 28.02 65.18
N LEU A 418 36.11 27.90 64.42
CA LEU A 418 34.76 27.76 64.94
C LEU A 418 34.69 26.46 65.76
N GLY A 419 34.85 26.58 67.08
CA GLY A 419 34.83 25.48 68.04
C GLY A 419 36.13 25.18 68.81
N ARG A 420 37.26 25.88 68.56
CA ARG A 420 38.51 25.60 69.32
C ARG A 420 38.56 26.20 70.74
N GLN A 421 37.63 27.07 71.14
CA GLN A 421 37.65 27.70 72.47
C GLN A 421 36.83 26.98 73.55
N ALA A 422 36.06 25.92 73.23
CA ALA A 422 35.20 25.24 74.23
C ALA A 422 35.70 23.84 74.68
N SER A 423 36.73 23.27 74.07
CA SER A 423 37.18 21.90 74.33
C SER A 423 38.55 21.83 75.04
N GLY A 424 38.59 22.41 76.25
CA GLY A 424 39.50 21.94 77.31
C GLY A 424 39.02 20.65 78.00
N ARG A 425 37.97 20.01 77.49
CA ARG A 425 37.55 18.66 77.88
C ARG A 425 38.18 17.64 76.94
N ARG A 426 38.94 16.73 77.53
CA ARG A 426 39.43 15.48 76.92
C ARG A 426 38.39 14.91 75.96
N PRO A 427 38.79 14.48 74.75
CA PRO A 427 37.92 13.69 73.91
C PRO A 427 37.63 12.39 74.68
N THR A 428 36.44 12.27 75.24
CA THR A 428 35.87 10.94 75.44
C THR A 428 35.78 10.37 74.05
N THR A 429 36.59 9.35 73.80
CA THR A 429 36.51 8.46 72.65
C THR A 429 35.04 8.23 72.37
N ARG A 430 34.50 8.91 71.34
CA ARG A 430 33.20 8.57 70.79
C ARG A 430 33.46 7.19 70.23
N VAL A 431 33.11 6.17 71.01
CA VAL A 431 32.92 4.81 70.52
C VAL A 431 32.13 5.01 69.23
N SER A 432 32.76 4.72 68.09
CA SER A 432 32.06 4.65 66.82
C SER A 432 30.86 3.77 67.10
N GLN A 433 29.67 4.37 67.23
CA GLN A 433 28.45 3.59 67.20
C GLN A 433 28.56 2.83 65.89
N PRO A 434 28.61 1.48 65.91
CA PRO A 434 28.58 0.72 64.68
C PRO A 434 27.37 1.24 63.90
N ALA A 435 27.56 1.47 62.59
CA ALA A 435 26.46 1.80 61.71
C ALA A 435 25.28 0.88 62.08
N PRO A 436 24.06 1.42 62.29
CA PRO A 436 22.95 0.63 62.80
C PRO A 436 22.88 -0.66 61.99
N GLU A 437 23.00 -1.80 62.68
CA GLU A 437 23.02 -3.10 62.02
C GLU A 437 21.73 -3.20 61.20
N GLU A 438 21.86 -3.15 59.89
CA GLU A 438 20.72 -3.25 59.00
C GLU A 438 20.04 -4.59 59.25
N THR A 439 18.78 -4.55 59.63
CA THR A 439 18.04 -5.74 59.99
C THR A 439 17.20 -6.23 58.81
N PRO A 440 16.84 -7.51 58.76
CA PRO A 440 15.82 -8.00 57.82
C PRO A 440 14.50 -7.23 57.88
N VAL A 441 14.19 -6.57 59.01
CA VAL A 441 12.99 -5.72 59.18
C VAL A 441 13.09 -4.43 58.36
N ASP A 442 14.28 -3.85 58.24
CA ASP A 442 14.52 -2.66 57.42
C ASP A 442 14.31 -2.98 55.94
N ALA A 443 14.78 -4.15 55.50
CA ALA A 443 14.53 -4.65 54.14
C ALA A 443 13.04 -4.88 53.86
N LEU A 444 12.27 -5.39 54.82
CA LEU A 444 10.82 -5.60 54.66
C LEU A 444 10.05 -4.29 54.57
N THR A 445 10.48 -3.27 55.31
CA THR A 445 9.90 -1.92 55.26
C THR A 445 10.22 -1.27 53.90
N ALA A 446 11.49 -1.33 53.48
CA ALA A 446 11.92 -0.85 52.17
C ALA A 446 11.22 -1.58 51.02
N LEU A 447 10.93 -2.88 51.15
CA LEU A 447 10.27 -3.67 50.12
C LEU A 447 8.90 -3.10 49.72
N GLN A 448 8.21 -2.41 50.63
CA GLN A 448 6.91 -1.80 50.34
C GLN A 448 7.01 -0.47 49.61
N VAL A 449 8.03 0.32 49.92
CA VAL A 449 8.15 1.73 49.49
C VAL A 449 9.20 1.91 48.39
N HIS A 450 10.38 1.30 48.55
CA HIS A 450 11.55 1.42 47.68
C HIS A 450 12.20 0.05 47.45
N PRO A 451 11.68 -0.76 46.50
CA PRO A 451 12.17 -2.12 46.27
C PRO A 451 13.64 -2.19 45.81
N GLU A 452 14.19 -1.12 45.23
CA GLU A 452 15.62 -1.01 44.91
C GLU A 452 16.50 -0.93 46.17
N GLU A 453 16.02 -0.20 47.19
CA GLU A 453 16.69 -0.10 48.48
C GLU A 453 16.63 -1.42 49.23
N ALA A 454 15.48 -2.11 49.17
CA ALA A 454 15.32 -3.46 49.72
C ALA A 454 16.34 -4.45 49.13
N VAL A 455 16.56 -4.44 47.81
CA VAL A 455 17.60 -5.29 47.18
C VAL A 455 18.99 -4.96 47.74
N ARG A 456 19.36 -3.68 47.85
CA ARG A 456 20.68 -3.28 48.38
C ARG A 456 20.90 -3.70 49.82
N ILE A 457 19.88 -3.59 50.67
CA ILE A 457 19.95 -4.03 52.08
C ILE A 457 20.11 -5.55 52.12
N LEU A 458 19.29 -6.29 51.37
CA LEU A 458 19.33 -7.76 51.35
C LEU A 458 20.64 -8.32 50.80
N GLU A 459 21.21 -7.69 49.78
CA GLU A 459 22.53 -8.09 49.23
C GLU A 459 23.67 -7.83 50.21
N ARG A 460 23.65 -6.70 50.94
CA ARG A 460 24.62 -6.44 52.02
C ARG A 460 24.47 -7.44 53.16
N LEU A 461 23.24 -7.73 53.58
CA LEU A 461 22.98 -8.78 54.56
C LEU A 461 23.47 -10.14 54.09
N ARG A 462 23.36 -10.45 52.79
CA ARG A 462 23.88 -11.69 52.21
C ARG A 462 25.40 -11.73 52.23
N ALA A 463 26.06 -10.63 51.87
CA ALA A 463 27.52 -10.53 51.87
C ALA A 463 28.15 -10.68 53.26
N THR A 464 27.43 -10.30 54.32
CA THR A 464 27.93 -10.43 55.71
C THR A 464 27.80 -11.85 56.28
N ARG A 465 27.00 -12.73 55.67
CA ARG A 465 26.75 -14.09 56.17
C ARG A 465 27.62 -15.12 55.44
N LYS A 466 28.36 -15.93 56.21
CA LYS A 466 29.20 -17.00 55.67
C LYS A 466 28.42 -18.24 55.21
N THR A 467 27.20 -18.42 55.71
CA THR A 467 26.33 -19.55 55.36
C THR A 467 25.07 -19.04 54.68
N GLY A 468 24.64 -19.72 53.62
CA GLY A 468 23.39 -19.41 52.94
C GLY A 468 22.19 -19.51 53.89
N ASN A 469 21.24 -18.59 53.77
CA ASN A 469 20.00 -18.59 54.55
C ASN A 469 18.81 -18.57 53.60
N ALA A 470 17.97 -19.61 53.65
CA ALA A 470 16.82 -19.77 52.75
C ALA A 470 15.82 -18.60 52.83
N GLU A 471 15.61 -18.03 54.02
CA GLU A 471 14.74 -16.87 54.22
C GLU A 471 15.32 -15.62 53.56
N LEU A 472 16.63 -15.39 53.71
CA LEU A 472 17.31 -14.25 53.09
C LEU A 472 17.31 -14.34 51.56
N GLU A 473 17.58 -15.52 51.00
CA GLU A 473 17.49 -15.78 49.56
C GLU A 473 16.05 -15.58 49.06
N SER A 474 15.07 -16.06 49.81
CA SER A 474 13.66 -15.85 49.49
C SER A 474 13.29 -14.38 49.45
N TRP A 475 13.65 -13.59 50.48
CA TRP A 475 13.32 -12.17 50.49
C TRP A 475 14.05 -11.39 49.40
N THR A 476 15.28 -11.79 49.07
CA THR A 476 16.02 -11.22 47.92
C THR A 476 15.28 -11.49 46.61
N GLY A 477 14.80 -12.72 46.40
CA GLY A 477 13.97 -13.06 45.24
C GLY A 477 12.65 -12.27 45.19
N VAL A 478 11.99 -12.05 46.35
CA VAL A 478 10.76 -11.23 46.43
C VAL A 478 11.04 -9.78 46.02
N ALA A 479 12.16 -9.20 46.45
CA ALA A 479 12.56 -7.85 46.08
C ALA A 479 12.80 -7.70 44.57
N TYR A 480 13.55 -8.63 43.97
CA TYR A 480 13.77 -8.66 42.52
C TYR A 480 12.49 -8.89 41.72
N ALA A 481 11.60 -9.78 42.18
CA ALA A 481 10.32 -10.03 41.53
C ALA A 481 9.43 -8.78 41.55
N ARG A 482 9.44 -8.02 42.65
CA ARG A 482 8.72 -6.75 42.76
C ARG A 482 9.29 -5.69 41.82
N LEU A 483 10.62 -5.57 41.73
CA LEU A 483 11.27 -4.68 40.76
C LEU A 483 10.91 -5.04 39.31
N SER A 484 10.86 -6.33 38.99
CA SER A 484 10.44 -6.80 37.66
C SER A 484 9.00 -6.36 37.33
N LEU A 485 8.07 -6.47 38.28
CA LEU A 485 6.68 -6.06 38.09
C LEU A 485 6.51 -4.54 37.91
N LEU A 486 7.40 -3.73 38.51
CA LEU A 486 7.38 -2.27 38.41
C LEU A 486 8.16 -1.72 37.20
N SER A 487 8.99 -2.54 36.54
CA SER A 487 9.78 -2.12 35.38
C SER A 487 8.93 -1.98 34.12
N THR A 488 9.01 -0.83 33.46
CA THR A 488 8.39 -0.58 32.14
C THR A 488 9.26 -1.03 30.97
N ASP A 489 10.57 -1.19 31.18
CA ASP A 489 11.50 -1.73 30.19
C ASP A 489 11.40 -3.27 30.17
N ALA A 490 11.06 -3.83 29.02
CA ALA A 490 10.87 -5.27 28.81
C ALA A 490 12.16 -6.07 29.01
N ALA A 491 13.31 -5.56 28.56
CA ALA A 491 14.58 -6.27 28.69
C ALA A 491 15.04 -6.31 30.16
N ARG A 492 14.91 -5.18 30.86
CA ARG A 492 15.19 -5.09 32.30
C ARG A 492 14.22 -5.93 33.12
N LYS A 493 12.94 -5.93 32.77
CA LYS A 493 11.90 -6.74 33.43
C LYS A 493 12.22 -8.22 33.39
N GLU A 494 12.64 -8.75 32.24
CA GLU A 494 12.98 -10.17 32.09
C GLU A 494 14.22 -10.54 32.90
N ARG A 495 15.29 -9.74 32.84
CA ARG A 495 16.50 -9.97 33.65
C ARG A 495 16.20 -10.01 35.15
N LEU A 496 15.43 -9.04 35.65
CA LEU A 496 15.04 -9.00 37.06
C LEU A 496 14.18 -10.22 37.46
N ARG A 497 13.34 -10.72 36.55
CA ARG A 497 12.53 -11.92 36.76
C ARG A 497 13.40 -13.17 36.85
N GLU A 498 14.38 -13.33 35.95
CA GLU A 498 15.33 -14.44 35.97
C GLU A 498 16.17 -14.43 37.26
N THR A 499 16.67 -13.26 37.68
CA THR A 499 17.40 -13.11 38.95
C THR A 499 16.52 -13.47 40.15
N ALA A 500 15.24 -13.08 40.16
CA ALA A 500 14.31 -13.49 41.20
C ALA A 500 14.14 -15.02 41.27
N GLN A 501 13.98 -15.68 40.12
CA GLN A 501 13.86 -17.14 40.05
C GLN A 501 15.14 -17.86 40.50
N GLN A 502 16.32 -17.30 40.23
CA GLN A 502 17.59 -17.84 40.74
C GLN A 502 17.62 -17.83 42.27
N HIS A 503 17.26 -16.70 42.90
CA HIS A 503 17.18 -16.59 44.36
C HIS A 503 16.13 -17.53 44.97
N PHE A 504 14.98 -17.71 44.32
CA PHE A 504 13.98 -18.68 44.77
C PHE A 504 14.46 -20.13 44.70
N ARG A 505 15.24 -20.50 43.67
CA ARG A 505 15.89 -21.81 43.59
C ARG A 505 16.91 -22.01 44.72
N LEU A 506 17.77 -21.03 44.96
CA LEU A 506 18.74 -21.07 46.06
C LEU A 506 18.04 -21.22 47.42
N ALA A 507 16.94 -20.51 47.65
CA ALA A 507 16.14 -20.65 48.87
C ALA A 507 15.62 -22.08 49.08
N ARG A 508 15.12 -22.73 48.02
CA ARG A 508 14.63 -24.12 48.08
C ARG A 508 15.77 -25.14 48.20
N GLN A 509 16.92 -24.90 47.59
CA GLN A 509 18.10 -25.75 47.77
C GLN A 509 18.61 -25.72 49.21
N LEU A 510 18.61 -24.54 49.85
CA LEU A 510 19.01 -24.37 51.25
C LEU A 510 17.99 -24.96 52.22
N ASN A 511 16.69 -24.91 51.89
CA ASN A 511 15.63 -25.55 52.66
C ASN A 511 14.45 -25.95 51.74
N PRO A 512 14.34 -27.24 51.36
CA PRO A 512 13.30 -27.70 50.43
C PRO A 512 11.86 -27.48 50.90
N GLY A 513 11.65 -27.42 52.22
CA GLY A 513 10.35 -27.16 52.84
C GLY A 513 10.04 -25.67 53.04
N TYR A 514 10.99 -24.77 52.72
CA TYR A 514 10.80 -23.34 52.91
C TYR A 514 9.78 -22.77 51.92
N ARG A 515 8.83 -21.99 52.44
CA ARG A 515 7.88 -21.21 51.65
C ARG A 515 7.76 -19.78 52.20
N PRO A 516 7.85 -18.74 51.35
CA PRO A 516 7.59 -17.37 51.76
C PRO A 516 6.18 -17.24 52.36
N ASN A 517 6.03 -16.38 53.36
CA ASN A 517 4.74 -16.16 54.00
C ASN A 517 3.75 -15.54 52.99
N PRO A 518 2.66 -16.24 52.62
CA PRO A 518 1.72 -15.75 51.60
C PRO A 518 0.95 -14.50 52.04
N ARG A 519 0.96 -14.14 53.33
CA ARG A 519 0.37 -12.89 53.84
C ARG A 519 1.24 -11.67 53.55
N LEU A 520 2.55 -11.86 53.38
CA LEU A 520 3.52 -10.78 53.17
C LEU A 520 3.97 -10.66 51.72
N VAL A 521 3.74 -11.69 50.90
CA VAL A 521 4.19 -11.77 49.51
C VAL A 521 2.98 -11.80 48.57
N PRO A 522 2.89 -10.89 47.59
CA PRO A 522 1.79 -10.85 46.61
C PRO A 522 1.62 -12.18 45.85
N PRO A 523 0.37 -12.59 45.50
CA PRO A 523 0.10 -13.86 44.84
C PRO A 523 0.88 -14.08 43.53
N GLN A 524 1.16 -13.01 42.78
CA GLN A 524 1.93 -13.09 41.52
C GLN A 524 3.39 -13.51 41.76
N ILE A 525 4.00 -13.02 42.84
CA ILE A 525 5.36 -13.38 43.24
C ILE A 525 5.37 -14.80 43.82
N MET A 526 4.34 -15.21 44.55
CA MET A 526 4.18 -16.60 45.02
C MET A 526 4.13 -17.60 43.85
N ARG A 527 3.42 -17.29 42.76
CA ARG A 527 3.45 -18.14 41.55
C ARG A 527 4.84 -18.20 40.93
N LEU A 528 5.57 -17.09 40.92
CA LEU A 528 6.95 -17.06 40.42
C LEU A 528 7.86 -17.94 41.29
N PHE A 529 7.71 -17.90 42.62
CA PHE A 529 8.40 -18.77 43.57
C PHE A 529 8.09 -20.26 43.33
N ASP A 530 6.81 -20.62 43.20
CA ASP A 530 6.40 -22.01 42.95
C ASP A 530 6.94 -22.53 41.60
N SER A 531 6.88 -21.69 40.55
CA SER A 531 7.41 -22.04 39.21
C SER A 531 8.93 -22.24 39.19
N ALA A 532 9.66 -21.50 40.03
CA ALA A 532 11.11 -21.55 40.06
C ALA A 532 11.65 -22.93 40.49
N GLY A 533 10.88 -23.72 41.25
CA GLY A 533 11.28 -25.09 41.60
C GLY A 533 10.44 -26.19 40.93
N GLN A 534 9.81 -25.90 39.78
CA GLN A 534 9.30 -26.90 38.84
C GLN A 534 10.18 -27.03 37.59
N ALA A 535 11.21 -26.18 37.46
CA ALA A 535 12.10 -26.10 36.31
C ALA A 535 13.38 -26.96 36.46
N GLU A 536 13.39 -27.89 37.42
CA GLU A 536 14.33 -29.01 37.56
C GLU A 536 13.59 -30.30 37.23
#